data_AF-A0A4P9ZWQ1-F1
#
_entry.id   AF-A0A4P9ZWQ1-F1
#
_cell.length_a   1.000
_cell.length_b   1.000
_cell.length_c   1.000
_cell.angle_alpha   90.00
_cell.angle_beta   90.00
_cell.angle_gamma   90.00
#
_symmetry.space_group_name_H-M   'P 1'
#
loop_
_entity.id
_entity.type
_entity.pdbx_description
1 polymer ?
#
loop_
_entity_poly.entity_id
_entity_poly.type
_entity_poly.pdbx_seq_one_letter_code
_entity_poly.pdbx_strand_id
1 'polypeptide(L)'
;MGNLVDRHILHDPAIAPQLQARAHELDRAHRTDLLHQRLEQRPDQQFLVDHNILKATPLTVAPALQAKQAELKRARLADALEHKLEQRPDKSELVQYNILKSTHVAPSLQAKQAELQRARLEDALEHKLEQRPDRSELVQHNILKNTQAAPALQSLAHDLERAKLSDELSHKLQSRPSLEELVGRHILPDVEAV
;
A
#
# COMPACT_ATOMS: atom_id res chain seq x y z
N MET A 1 -58.37 -13.33 -23.03
CA MET A 1 -58.64 -13.89 -24.37
C MET A 1 -58.88 -12.70 -25.31
N GLY A 2 -57.91 -12.30 -26.12
CA GLY A 2 -58.09 -11.16 -27.04
C GLY A 2 -59.02 -11.55 -28.19
N ASN A 3 -59.93 -10.66 -28.58
CA ASN A 3 -60.87 -10.89 -29.68
C ASN A 3 -60.09 -11.10 -31.00
N LEU A 4 -60.49 -12.07 -31.82
CA LEU A 4 -59.85 -12.37 -33.10
C LEU A 4 -60.00 -11.20 -34.09
N VAL A 5 -61.02 -10.34 -33.89
CA VAL A 5 -61.20 -9.08 -34.62
C VAL A 5 -60.11 -8.06 -34.23
N ASP A 6 -59.78 -7.91 -32.95
CA ASP A 6 -58.71 -7.01 -32.48
C ASP A 6 -57.32 -7.44 -32.97
N ARG A 7 -57.14 -8.76 -33.15
CA ARG A 7 -55.94 -9.34 -33.75
C ARG A 7 -55.94 -9.32 -35.28
N HIS A 8 -57.00 -8.79 -35.91
CA HIS A 8 -57.15 -8.68 -37.35
C HIS A 8 -57.05 -10.02 -38.08
N ILE A 9 -57.46 -11.10 -37.39
CA ILE A 9 -57.52 -12.46 -37.93
C ILE A 9 -58.89 -12.71 -38.58
N LEU A 10 -59.94 -12.03 -38.09
CA LEU A 10 -61.30 -12.07 -38.64
C LEU A 10 -61.81 -10.64 -38.90
N HIS A 11 -62.64 -10.48 -39.94
CA HIS A 11 -63.27 -9.20 -40.29
C HIS A 11 -64.34 -8.82 -39.25
N ASP A 12 -64.45 -7.52 -38.97
CA ASP A 12 -65.47 -7.00 -38.04
C ASP A 12 -66.88 -7.19 -38.63
N PRO A 13 -67.78 -7.96 -37.98
CA PRO A 13 -69.14 -8.18 -38.46
C PRO A 13 -70.00 -6.91 -38.48
N ALA A 14 -69.59 -5.82 -37.82
CA ALA A 14 -70.27 -4.53 -37.86
C ALA A 14 -70.03 -3.74 -39.16
N ILE A 15 -69.02 -4.13 -39.96
CA ILE A 15 -68.68 -3.49 -41.24
C ILE A 15 -69.36 -4.27 -42.37
N ALA A 16 -70.11 -3.56 -43.24
CA ALA A 16 -70.79 -4.17 -44.39
C ALA A 16 -69.80 -4.99 -45.24
N PRO A 17 -70.15 -6.20 -45.73
CA PRO A 17 -69.22 -7.12 -46.42
C PRO A 17 -68.44 -6.47 -47.59
N GLN A 18 -69.11 -5.59 -48.33
CA GLN A 18 -68.55 -4.83 -49.45
C GLN A 18 -67.52 -3.76 -49.06
N LEU A 19 -67.49 -3.32 -47.79
CA LEU A 19 -66.56 -2.31 -47.26
C LEU A 19 -65.43 -2.89 -46.41
N GLN A 20 -65.49 -4.18 -46.08
CA GLN A 20 -64.51 -4.86 -45.24
C GLN A 20 -63.09 -4.80 -45.84
N ALA A 21 -62.95 -5.02 -47.16
CA ALA A 21 -61.65 -4.96 -47.84
C ALA A 21 -61.03 -3.55 -47.77
N ARG A 22 -61.82 -2.51 -48.04
CA ARG A 22 -61.36 -1.11 -48.00
C ARG A 22 -61.04 -0.65 -46.58
N ALA A 23 -61.81 -1.09 -45.59
CA ALA A 23 -61.52 -0.83 -44.18
C ALA A 23 -60.19 -1.46 -43.75
N HIS A 24 -59.93 -2.71 -44.18
CA HIS A 24 -58.66 -3.39 -43.92
C HIS A 24 -57.47 -2.73 -44.64
N GLU A 25 -57.67 -2.21 -45.85
CA GLU A 25 -56.64 -1.42 -46.57
C GLU A 25 -56.31 -0.11 -45.86
N LEU A 26 -57.32 0.62 -45.38
CA LEU A 26 -57.11 1.86 -44.63
C LEU A 26 -56.43 1.60 -43.28
N ASP A 27 -56.81 0.55 -42.58
CA ASP A 27 -56.15 0.15 -41.33
C ASP A 27 -54.68 -0.26 -41.57
N ARG A 28 -54.42 -1.01 -42.65
CA ARG A 28 -53.05 -1.33 -43.07
C ARG A 28 -52.24 -0.05 -43.36
N ALA A 29 -52.82 0.89 -44.10
CA ALA A 29 -52.17 2.17 -44.41
C ALA A 29 -51.87 2.99 -43.13
N HIS A 30 -52.84 3.08 -42.23
CA HIS A 30 -52.66 3.79 -40.97
C HIS A 30 -51.57 3.15 -40.10
N ARG A 31 -51.48 1.81 -40.09
CA ARG A 31 -50.42 1.07 -39.40
C ARG A 31 -49.06 1.29 -40.03
N THR A 32 -48.96 1.35 -41.35
CA THR A 32 -47.69 1.65 -42.02
C THR A 32 -47.22 3.06 -41.72
N ASP A 33 -48.13 4.04 -41.69
CA ASP A 33 -47.81 5.43 -41.37
C ASP A 33 -47.33 5.57 -39.92
N LEU A 34 -48.03 4.94 -38.98
CA LEU A 34 -47.64 4.92 -37.56
C LEU A 34 -46.30 4.22 -37.34
N LEU A 35 -46.03 3.13 -38.06
CA LEU A 35 -44.75 2.44 -38.02
C LEU A 35 -43.63 3.37 -38.53
N HIS A 36 -43.86 4.09 -39.63
CA HIS A 36 -42.91 5.06 -40.16
C HIS A 36 -42.55 6.12 -39.12
N GLN A 37 -43.57 6.74 -38.50
CA GLN A 37 -43.39 7.74 -37.45
C GLN A 37 -42.57 7.21 -36.26
N ARG A 38 -42.82 5.97 -35.82
CA ARG A 38 -42.06 5.35 -34.72
C ARG A 38 -40.63 5.01 -35.10
N LEU A 39 -40.39 4.65 -36.36
CA LEU A 39 -39.04 4.38 -36.86
C LEU A 39 -38.22 5.67 -37.02
N GLU A 40 -38.85 6.80 -37.35
CA GLU A 40 -38.20 8.11 -37.37
C GLU A 40 -37.77 8.56 -35.98
N GLN A 41 -38.58 8.27 -34.95
CA GLN A 41 -38.28 8.58 -33.55
C GLN A 41 -37.48 7.49 -32.83
N ARG A 42 -36.93 6.51 -33.55
CA ARG A 42 -36.23 5.40 -32.91
C ARG A 42 -34.91 5.88 -32.31
N PRO A 43 -34.59 5.53 -31.05
CA PRO A 43 -33.31 5.86 -30.46
C PRO A 43 -32.16 5.08 -31.11
N ASP A 44 -30.98 5.70 -31.12
CA ASP A 44 -29.75 5.09 -31.61
C ASP A 44 -29.34 3.90 -30.73
N GLN A 45 -28.58 2.99 -31.33
CA GLN A 45 -28.10 1.82 -30.59
C GLN A 45 -27.24 2.21 -29.38
N GLN A 46 -26.44 3.27 -29.49
CA GLN A 46 -25.61 3.75 -28.38
C GLN A 46 -26.48 4.23 -27.21
N PHE A 47 -27.53 5.01 -27.49
CA PHE A 47 -28.49 5.43 -26.48
C PHE A 47 -29.08 4.23 -25.73
N LEU A 48 -29.45 3.17 -26.45
CA LEU A 48 -29.98 1.95 -25.82
C LEU A 48 -28.95 1.21 -24.98
N VAL A 49 -27.67 1.24 -25.35
CA VAL A 49 -26.57 0.68 -24.55
C VAL A 49 -26.33 1.50 -23.29
N ASP A 50 -26.28 2.82 -23.41
CA ASP A 50 -26.05 3.74 -22.30
C ASP A 50 -27.17 3.66 -21.25
N HIS A 51 -28.40 3.40 -21.69
CA HIS A 51 -29.57 3.20 -20.83
C HIS A 51 -29.74 1.74 -20.37
N ASN A 52 -28.74 0.88 -20.57
CA ASN A 52 -28.74 -0.54 -20.19
C ASN A 52 -29.91 -1.37 -20.76
N ILE A 53 -30.51 -0.93 -21.88
CA ILE A 53 -31.55 -1.66 -22.59
C ILE A 53 -30.90 -2.71 -23.50
N LEU A 54 -29.86 -2.32 -24.23
CA LEU A 54 -29.00 -3.23 -25.00
C LEU A 54 -27.67 -3.46 -24.28
N LYS A 55 -27.08 -4.65 -24.45
CA LYS A 55 -25.75 -4.92 -23.92
C LYS A 55 -24.70 -4.27 -24.81
N ALA A 56 -23.66 -3.70 -24.19
CA ALA A 56 -22.44 -3.23 -24.84
C ALA A 56 -21.55 -4.41 -25.35
N THR A 57 -22.16 -5.42 -25.96
CA THR A 57 -21.42 -6.52 -26.57
C THR A 57 -21.00 -6.10 -27.99
N PRO A 58 -19.74 -6.31 -28.39
CA PRO A 58 -19.34 -6.07 -29.77
C PRO A 58 -20.23 -6.89 -30.72
N LEU A 59 -20.58 -6.30 -31.87
CA LEU A 59 -21.47 -6.88 -32.89
C LEU A 59 -21.02 -8.28 -33.38
N THR A 60 -19.80 -8.67 -33.05
CA THR A 60 -19.21 -9.99 -33.30
C THR A 60 -19.94 -11.14 -32.60
N VAL A 61 -20.64 -10.90 -31.50
CA VAL A 61 -21.33 -11.96 -30.74
C VAL A 61 -22.82 -11.97 -31.08
N ALA A 62 -23.32 -13.10 -31.58
CA ALA A 62 -24.73 -13.29 -31.89
C ALA A 62 -25.61 -13.01 -30.64
N PRO A 63 -26.77 -12.34 -30.78
CA PRO A 63 -27.65 -12.00 -29.66
C PRO A 63 -28.01 -13.17 -28.75
N ALA A 64 -28.23 -14.36 -29.32
CA ALA A 64 -28.54 -15.57 -28.57
C ALA A 64 -27.42 -16.04 -27.62
N LEU A 65 -26.15 -15.73 -27.95
CA LEU A 65 -24.98 -16.13 -27.16
C LEU A 65 -24.58 -15.13 -26.08
N GLN A 66 -25.14 -13.92 -26.10
CA GLN A 66 -24.77 -12.87 -25.15
C GLN A 66 -25.02 -13.26 -23.69
N ALA A 67 -26.07 -14.05 -23.42
CA ALA A 67 -26.36 -14.56 -22.08
C ALA A 67 -25.27 -15.54 -21.61
N LYS A 68 -24.89 -16.50 -22.46
CA LYS A 68 -23.83 -17.47 -22.16
C LYS A 68 -22.46 -16.85 -22.05
N GLN A 69 -22.17 -15.84 -22.89
CA GLN A 69 -20.93 -15.08 -22.77
C GLN A 69 -20.86 -14.33 -21.44
N ALA A 70 -21.95 -13.70 -20.99
CA ALA A 70 -22.00 -13.01 -19.71
C ALA A 70 -21.84 -13.99 -18.52
N GLU A 71 -22.48 -15.16 -18.60
CA GLU A 71 -22.33 -16.23 -17.61
C GLU A 71 -20.88 -16.70 -17.50
N LEU A 72 -20.23 -16.98 -18.63
CA LEU A 72 -18.83 -17.40 -18.68
C LEU A 72 -17.88 -16.30 -18.19
N LYS A 73 -18.12 -15.03 -18.54
CA LYS A 73 -17.35 -13.90 -18.00
C LYS A 73 -17.48 -13.83 -16.48
N ARG A 74 -18.69 -14.01 -15.95
CA ARG A 74 -18.94 -14.01 -14.51
C ARG A 74 -18.24 -15.18 -13.81
N ALA A 75 -18.29 -16.39 -14.38
CA ALA A 75 -17.59 -17.55 -13.86
C ALA A 75 -16.08 -17.31 -13.79
N ARG A 76 -15.46 -16.86 -14.90
CA ARG A 76 -14.03 -16.53 -14.94
C ARG A 76 -13.63 -15.47 -13.90
N LEU A 77 -14.47 -14.46 -13.69
CA LEU A 77 -14.22 -13.44 -12.67
C LEU A 77 -14.34 -14.01 -11.25
N ALA A 78 -15.28 -14.93 -11.02
CA ALA A 78 -15.41 -15.61 -9.74
C ALA A 78 -14.17 -16.46 -9.43
N ASP A 79 -13.74 -17.30 -10.38
CA ASP A 79 -12.55 -18.15 -10.23
C ASP A 79 -11.28 -17.31 -9.98
N ALA A 80 -11.11 -16.21 -10.73
CA ALA A 80 -9.98 -15.31 -10.56
C ALA A 80 -10.02 -14.55 -9.23
N LEU A 81 -11.22 -14.23 -8.72
CA LEU A 81 -11.38 -13.59 -7.42
C LEU A 81 -11.06 -14.58 -6.29
N GLU A 82 -11.54 -15.82 -6.39
CA GLU A 82 -11.27 -16.90 -5.43
C GLU A 82 -9.76 -17.12 -5.26
N HIS A 83 -9.03 -17.31 -6.35
CA HIS A 83 -7.58 -17.45 -6.31
C HIS A 83 -6.87 -16.24 -5.67
N LYS A 84 -7.36 -15.01 -5.89
CA LYS A 84 -6.80 -13.80 -5.26
C LYS A 84 -7.11 -13.72 -3.76
N LEU A 85 -8.26 -14.24 -3.34
CA LEU A 85 -8.65 -14.28 -1.94
C LEU A 85 -7.86 -15.35 -1.17
N GLU A 86 -7.56 -16.49 -1.81
CA GLU A 86 -6.69 -17.53 -1.25
C GLU A 86 -5.26 -17.03 -1.01
N GLN A 87 -4.72 -16.24 -1.94
CA GLN A 87 -3.37 -15.69 -1.86
C GLN A 87 -3.30 -14.33 -1.14
N ARG A 88 -4.37 -13.95 -0.44
CA ARG A 88 -4.44 -12.65 0.22
C ARG A 88 -3.49 -12.63 1.43
N PRO A 89 -2.56 -11.65 1.50
CA PRO A 89 -1.70 -11.48 2.67
C PRO A 89 -2.49 -11.19 3.95
N ASP A 90 -1.95 -11.66 5.07
CA ASP A 90 -2.53 -11.41 6.37
C ASP A 90 -2.38 -9.94 6.79
N LYS A 91 -3.26 -9.48 7.68
CA LYS A 91 -3.20 -8.10 8.20
C LYS A 91 -1.85 -7.79 8.86
N SER A 92 -1.27 -8.76 9.58
CA SER A 92 0.04 -8.63 10.24
C SER A 92 1.16 -8.39 9.22
N GLU A 93 1.16 -9.11 8.11
CA GLU A 93 2.15 -8.94 7.03
C GLU A 93 2.03 -7.55 6.40
N LEU A 94 0.80 -7.10 6.13
CA LEU A 94 0.57 -5.75 5.60
C LEU A 94 1.04 -4.65 6.57
N VAL A 95 0.95 -4.88 7.88
CA VAL A 95 1.49 -3.99 8.90
C VAL A 95 3.01 -4.01 8.90
N GLN A 96 3.62 -5.20 8.83
CA GLN A 96 5.07 -5.36 8.78
C GLN A 96 5.68 -4.66 7.55
N TYR A 97 5.02 -4.77 6.40
CA TYR A 97 5.42 -4.07 5.17
C TYR A 97 5.01 -2.58 5.14
N ASN A 98 4.50 -2.04 6.25
CA ASN A 98 4.07 -0.64 6.40
C ASN A 98 2.98 -0.18 5.42
N ILE A 99 2.25 -1.12 4.80
CA ILE A 99 1.08 -0.85 3.96
C ILE A 99 -0.11 -0.45 4.83
N LEU A 100 -0.38 -1.21 5.90
CA LEU A 100 -1.35 -0.85 6.93
C LEU A 100 -0.64 -0.29 8.16
N LYS A 101 -1.28 0.66 8.85
CA LYS A 101 -0.77 1.18 10.13
C LYS A 101 -1.22 0.29 11.29
N SER A 102 -0.30 -0.03 12.20
CA SER A 102 -0.56 -0.77 13.46
C SER A 102 -1.25 0.12 14.52
N THR A 103 -2.38 0.74 14.16
CA THR A 103 -3.09 1.65 15.05
C THR A 103 -4.48 1.12 15.37
N HIS A 104 -4.93 1.33 16.61
CA HIS A 104 -6.30 1.07 17.04
C HIS A 104 -7.23 2.27 16.82
N VAL A 105 -6.71 3.31 16.15
CA VAL A 105 -7.42 4.56 15.87
C VAL A 105 -8.23 4.41 14.58
N ALA A 106 -9.40 5.07 14.55
CA ALA A 106 -10.28 5.07 13.38
C ALA A 106 -9.53 5.50 12.10
N PRO A 107 -9.82 4.91 10.92
CA PRO A 107 -9.10 5.22 9.68
C PRO A 107 -9.05 6.71 9.31
N SER A 108 -10.10 7.46 9.63
CA SER A 108 -10.19 8.92 9.41
C SER A 108 -9.20 9.75 10.25
N LEU A 109 -8.75 9.22 11.39
CA LEU A 109 -7.89 9.93 12.34
C LEU A 109 -6.42 9.50 12.27
N GLN A 110 -6.10 8.42 11.54
CA GLN A 110 -4.73 7.89 11.45
C GLN A 110 -3.74 8.94 10.91
N ALA A 111 -4.17 9.73 9.92
CA ALA A 111 -3.35 10.81 9.38
C ALA A 111 -3.00 11.87 10.44
N LYS A 112 -4.00 12.27 11.24
CA LYS A 112 -3.81 13.26 12.32
C LYS A 112 -2.96 12.71 13.47
N GLN A 113 -3.11 11.43 13.79
CA GLN A 113 -2.23 10.77 14.76
C GLN A 113 -0.77 10.76 14.28
N ALA A 114 -0.52 10.44 13.01
CA ALA A 114 0.82 10.43 12.44
C ALA A 114 1.45 11.83 12.42
N GLU A 115 0.66 12.85 12.07
CA GLU A 115 1.07 14.25 12.12
C GLU A 115 1.48 14.67 13.55
N LEU A 116 0.67 14.33 14.55
CA LEU A 116 0.98 14.59 15.95
C LEU A 116 2.24 13.85 16.42
N GLN A 117 2.40 12.59 16.03
CA GLN A 117 3.61 11.81 16.35
C GLN A 117 4.85 12.43 15.72
N ARG A 118 4.74 12.94 14.48
CA ARG A 118 5.84 13.61 13.81
C ARG A 118 6.22 14.91 14.52
N ALA A 119 5.24 15.76 14.83
CA ALA A 119 5.48 17.01 15.57
C ALA A 119 6.16 16.76 16.92
N ARG A 120 5.67 15.78 17.70
CA ARG A 120 6.30 15.40 18.98
C ARG A 120 7.75 14.91 18.82
N LEU A 121 8.05 14.21 17.73
CA LEU A 121 9.41 13.78 17.43
C LEU A 121 10.29 14.95 17.00
N GLU A 122 9.76 15.88 16.20
CA GLU A 122 10.45 17.11 15.80
C GLU A 122 10.84 17.92 17.05
N ASP A 123 9.88 18.21 17.94
CA ASP A 123 10.11 18.94 19.19
C ASP A 123 11.15 18.24 20.08
N ALA A 124 11.03 16.92 20.24
CA ALA A 124 11.94 16.13 21.08
C ALA A 124 13.36 16.06 20.50
N LEU A 125 13.49 16.07 19.17
CA LEU A 125 14.79 16.11 18.49
C LEU A 125 15.41 17.50 18.62
N GLU A 126 14.63 18.56 18.44
CA GLU A 126 15.10 19.93 18.59
C GLU A 126 15.69 20.18 19.97
N HIS A 127 14.96 19.83 21.04
CA HIS A 127 15.47 19.93 22.41
C HIS A 127 16.76 19.12 22.64
N LYS A 128 16.89 17.93 22.03
CA LYS A 128 18.12 17.12 22.13
C LYS A 128 19.29 17.71 21.33
N LEU A 129 19.01 18.44 20.26
CA LEU A 129 20.03 19.12 19.46
C LEU A 129 20.53 20.37 20.17
N GLU A 130 19.66 21.10 20.87
CA GLU A 130 20.05 22.24 21.72
C GLU A 130 20.99 21.81 22.85
N GLN A 131 20.73 20.64 23.45
CA GLN A 131 21.53 20.07 24.54
C GLN A 131 22.63 19.13 24.03
N ARG A 132 23.02 19.23 22.76
CA ARG A 132 24.00 18.32 22.18
C ARG A 132 25.37 18.58 22.81
N PRO A 133 25.98 17.58 23.47
CA PRO A 133 27.30 17.75 24.08
C PRO A 133 28.38 17.90 23.02
N ASP A 134 29.38 18.70 23.35
CA ASP A 134 30.54 18.91 22.50
C ASP A 134 31.48 17.70 22.49
N ARG A 135 32.32 17.60 21.46
CA ARG A 135 33.31 16.51 21.35
C ARG A 135 34.25 16.49 22.57
N SER A 136 34.63 17.65 23.08
CA SER A 136 35.49 17.78 24.27
C SER A 136 34.84 17.13 25.49
N GLU A 137 33.57 17.39 25.74
CA GLU A 137 32.79 16.80 26.84
C GLU A 137 32.72 15.28 26.69
N LEU A 138 32.43 14.80 25.47
CA LEU A 138 32.39 13.36 25.20
C LEU A 138 33.74 12.67 25.41
N VAL A 139 34.86 13.34 25.15
CA VAL A 139 36.21 12.84 25.44
C VAL A 139 36.48 12.84 26.95
N GLN A 140 36.08 13.88 27.68
CA GLN A 140 36.20 13.95 29.14
C GLN A 140 35.42 12.82 29.83
N HIS A 141 34.23 12.49 29.31
CA HIS A 141 33.43 11.37 29.78
C HIS A 141 33.90 9.99 29.26
N ASN A 142 35.04 9.92 28.56
CA ASN A 142 35.59 8.69 27.97
C ASN A 142 34.65 7.96 26.99
N ILE A 143 33.67 8.66 26.41
CA ILE A 143 32.77 8.13 25.38
C ILE A 143 33.49 8.11 24.04
N LEU A 144 34.17 9.21 23.69
CA LEU A 144 35.02 9.30 22.50
C LEU A 144 36.50 9.19 22.87
N LYS A 145 37.30 8.60 21.98
CA LYS A 145 38.76 8.57 22.13
C LYS A 145 39.36 9.91 21.72
N ASN A 146 40.36 10.37 22.46
CA ASN A 146 41.10 11.59 22.15
C ASN A 146 42.12 11.36 21.03
N THR A 147 41.63 11.05 19.82
CA THR A 147 42.47 10.73 18.66
C THR A 147 42.08 11.55 17.44
N GLN A 148 43.07 11.99 16.67
CA GLN A 148 42.86 12.67 15.37
C GLN A 148 42.72 11.68 14.20
N ALA A 149 42.79 10.38 14.47
CA ALA A 149 42.57 9.35 13.45
C ALA A 149 41.12 9.37 12.93
N ALA A 150 40.96 9.07 11.64
CA ALA A 150 39.66 8.90 11.01
C ALA A 150 38.84 7.80 11.74
N PRO A 151 37.49 7.87 11.79
CA PRO A 151 36.67 6.95 12.57
C PRO A 151 36.95 5.46 12.32
N ALA A 152 37.21 5.09 11.07
CA ALA A 152 37.52 3.71 10.69
C ALA A 152 38.85 3.17 11.27
N LEU A 153 39.78 4.06 11.63
CA LEU A 153 41.12 3.70 12.13
C LEU A 153 41.26 3.84 13.65
N GLN A 154 40.25 4.38 14.34
CA GLN A 154 40.35 4.67 15.78
C GLN A 154 40.57 3.41 16.62
N SER A 155 39.89 2.30 16.28
CA SER A 155 40.09 1.02 16.96
C SER A 155 41.51 0.51 16.80
N LEU A 156 41.99 0.42 15.55
CA LEU A 156 43.34 -0.06 15.25
C LEU A 156 44.42 0.82 15.89
N ALA A 157 44.24 2.15 15.86
CA ALA A 157 45.15 3.08 16.51
C ALA A 157 45.20 2.87 18.03
N HIS A 158 44.04 2.66 18.66
CA HIS A 158 43.95 2.40 20.09
C HIS A 158 44.57 1.05 20.49
N ASP A 159 44.33 -0.01 19.71
CA ASP A 159 44.90 -1.34 19.96
C ASP A 159 46.42 -1.32 19.84
N LEU A 160 46.94 -0.61 18.83
CA LEU A 160 48.37 -0.41 18.64
C LEU A 160 48.97 0.41 19.79
N GLU A 161 48.31 1.48 20.22
CA GLU A 161 48.73 2.28 21.39
C GLU A 161 48.79 1.41 22.65
N ARG A 162 47.76 0.58 22.88
CA ARG A 162 47.71 -0.34 24.01
C ARG A 162 48.82 -1.38 23.96
N ALA A 163 49.11 -1.95 22.80
CA ALA A 163 50.20 -2.90 22.61
C ALA A 163 51.56 -2.25 22.92
N LYS A 164 51.82 -1.06 22.37
CA LYS A 164 53.03 -0.30 22.64
C LYS A 164 53.22 0.00 24.13
N LEU A 165 52.15 0.44 24.81
CA LEU A 165 52.19 0.72 26.25
C LEU A 165 52.44 -0.56 27.07
N SER A 166 51.87 -1.69 26.65
CA SER A 166 52.10 -2.99 27.30
C SER A 166 53.55 -3.43 27.18
N ASP A 167 54.13 -3.31 25.99
CA ASP A 167 55.53 -3.67 25.74
C ASP A 167 56.49 -2.76 26.54
N GLU A 168 56.22 -1.45 26.54
CA GLU A 168 57.01 -0.47 27.30
C GLU A 168 56.93 -0.72 28.81
N LEU A 169 55.72 -1.00 29.33
CA LEU A 169 55.53 -1.33 30.74
C LEU A 169 56.28 -2.62 31.10
N SER A 170 56.19 -3.65 30.25
CA SER A 170 56.88 -4.92 30.46
C SER A 170 58.39 -4.72 30.57
N HIS A 171 58.97 -3.90 29.69
CA HIS A 171 60.39 -3.57 29.75
C HIS A 171 60.77 -2.79 31.03
N LYS A 172 59.97 -1.80 31.45
CA LYS A 172 60.23 -1.04 32.69
C LYS A 172 60.10 -1.89 33.95
N LEU A 173 59.26 -2.91 33.93
CA LEU A 173 59.13 -3.84 35.05
C LEU A 173 60.32 -4.81 35.16
N GLN A 174 61.01 -5.13 34.06
CA GLN A 174 62.23 -5.95 34.09
C GLN A 174 63.37 -5.26 34.82
N SER A 175 63.49 -3.94 34.72
CA SER A 175 64.50 -3.13 35.42
C SER A 175 64.01 -2.56 36.75
N ARG A 176 63.00 -3.19 37.37
CA ARG A 176 62.46 -2.74 38.65
C ARG A 176 63.52 -2.92 39.76
N PRO A 177 63.82 -1.86 40.55
CA PRO A 177 64.78 -1.96 41.64
C PRO A 177 64.29 -2.94 42.71
N SER A 178 65.25 -3.64 43.32
CA SER A 178 64.95 -4.56 44.42
C SER A 178 64.56 -3.80 45.69
N LEU A 179 63.99 -4.51 46.67
CA LEU A 179 63.61 -3.92 47.95
C LEU A 179 64.82 -3.29 48.66
N GLU A 180 65.94 -4.01 48.66
CA GLU A 180 67.21 -3.57 49.28
C GLU A 180 67.76 -2.30 48.61
N GLU A 181 67.68 -2.20 47.28
CA GLU A 181 68.12 -1.00 46.56
C GLU A 181 67.28 0.24 46.90
N LEU A 182 65.99 0.08 47.15
CA LEU A 182 65.10 1.17 47.55
C LEU A 182 65.35 1.64 48.98
N VAL A 183 65.69 0.71 49.88
CA VAL A 183 66.11 0.97 51.26
C VAL A 183 67.46 1.71 51.27
N GLY A 184 68.44 1.23 50.48
CA GLY A 184 69.74 1.89 50.32
C GLY A 184 69.67 3.29 49.71
N ARG A 185 68.60 3.59 48.96
CA ARG A 185 68.29 4.94 48.45
C ARG A 185 67.46 5.80 49.41
N HIS A 186 67.18 5.31 50.62
CA HIS A 186 66.39 5.97 51.66
C HIS A 186 64.95 6.33 51.22
N ILE A 187 64.40 5.58 50.27
CA ILE A 187 63.01 5.74 49.81
C ILE A 187 62.07 4.93 50.71
N LEU A 188 62.52 3.76 51.18
CA LEU A 188 61.79 2.88 52.09
C LEU A 188 62.52 2.80 53.45
N PRO A 189 61.78 2.66 54.56
CA PRO A 189 62.38 2.47 55.88
C PRO A 189 63.07 1.10 55.99
N ASP A 190 64.18 1.05 56.72
CA ASP A 190 64.87 -0.19 57.08
C ASP A 190 63.98 -1.04 57.98
N VAL A 191 63.61 -2.23 57.50
CA VAL A 191 62.69 -3.14 58.21
C VAL A 191 63.39 -3.90 59.35
N GLU A 192 64.72 -3.79 59.47
CA GLU A 192 65.53 -4.40 60.54
C GLU A 192 65.87 -3.45 61.70
N ALA A 193 65.26 -2.25 61.76
CA ALA A 193 65.53 -1.26 62.81
C ALA A 193 64.71 -1.44 64.12
N VAL A 194 64.35 -2.68 64.50
CA VAL A 194 63.72 -3.02 65.80
C VAL A 194 64.44 -4.18 66.46
#